data_AF-A0A0K2VJY9-F1
#
_entry.id   AF-A0A0K2VJY9-F1
#
_cell.length_a   1.000
_cell.length_b   1.000
_cell.length_c   1.000
_cell.angle_alpha   90.00
_cell.angle_beta   90.00
_cell.angle_gamma   90.00
#
_symmetry.space_group_name_H-M   'P 1'
#
loop_
_entity.id
_entity.type
_entity.pdbx_description
1 polymer ?
#
loop_
_entity_poly.entity_id
_entity_poly.type
_entity_poly.pdbx_seq_one_letter_code
_entity_poly.pdbx_strand_id
1 'polypeptide(L)'
;TPTSPPTTPTAPPTTPTAPPTTPTAPPTTPTAPPTTPTAPPTIPTPPPKTVAPTTITTTMPTTVTPLACGTVTGNPCIFPFIYAENIYVSCTTTDNGGIPWCATTLYPTGFAHVYDTCNSACATEQTNQPNTCKTVTGRNCLPGFDYNDISYPQCTTAGDTRAWCATSLYLG
;
A
#
# COMPACT_ATOMS: atom_id res chain seq x y z
N THR A 1 42.71 -22.35 84.21
CA THR A 1 41.65 -22.97 85.04
C THR A 1 41.30 -21.99 86.16
N PRO A 2 40.04 -21.80 86.59
CA PRO A 2 38.74 -21.90 85.92
C PRO A 2 38.19 -20.50 85.54
N THR A 3 37.39 -20.39 84.49
CA THR A 3 36.67 -19.13 84.18
C THR A 3 35.20 -19.36 84.49
N SER A 4 34.72 -18.81 85.62
CA SER A 4 33.30 -18.84 85.96
C SER A 4 32.50 -18.01 84.95
N PRO A 5 31.35 -18.51 84.47
CA PRO A 5 30.54 -17.76 83.52
C PRO A 5 29.82 -16.60 84.23
N PRO A 6 29.79 -15.39 83.64
CA PRO A 6 28.97 -14.30 84.18
C PRO A 6 27.49 -14.55 83.84
N THR A 7 26.67 -14.74 84.87
CA THR A 7 25.21 -14.81 84.76
C THR A 7 24.63 -13.40 84.72
N THR A 8 24.15 -12.98 83.56
CA THR A 8 23.44 -11.70 83.40
C THR A 8 21.94 -11.92 83.62
N PRO A 9 21.29 -11.18 84.53
CA PRO A 9 19.87 -11.33 84.79
C PRO A 9 19.04 -10.73 83.65
N THR A 10 18.26 -11.59 82.98
CA THR A 10 17.30 -11.23 81.94
C THR A 10 16.03 -10.66 82.60
N ALA A 11 15.81 -9.35 82.47
CA ALA A 11 14.55 -8.74 82.86
C ALA A 11 13.41 -9.18 81.91
N PRO A 12 12.18 -9.39 82.42
CA PRO A 12 11.05 -9.81 81.60
C PRO A 12 10.66 -8.69 80.61
N PRO A 13 10.26 -9.05 79.37
CA PRO A 13 9.88 -8.08 78.36
C PRO A 13 8.60 -7.36 78.75
N THR A 14 8.66 -6.04 78.85
CA THR A 14 7.48 -5.18 78.98
C THR A 14 7.00 -4.83 77.57
N THR A 15 5.80 -5.28 77.21
CA THR A 15 5.17 -4.94 75.93
C THR A 15 4.54 -3.55 76.04
N PRO A 16 4.97 -2.55 75.24
CA PRO A 16 4.29 -1.27 75.16
C PRO A 16 3.04 -1.43 74.28
N THR A 17 1.86 -1.45 74.91
CA THR A 17 0.58 -1.40 74.19
C THR A 17 0.29 0.05 73.82
N ALA A 18 0.74 0.47 72.63
CA ALA A 18 0.32 1.75 72.05
C ALA A 18 -1.10 1.62 71.50
N PRO A 19 -1.98 2.62 71.70
CA PRO A 19 -3.33 2.61 71.12
C PRO A 19 -3.27 2.69 69.58
N PRO A 20 -4.23 2.07 68.86
CA PRO A 20 -4.24 2.08 67.41
C PRO A 20 -4.54 3.49 66.90
N THR A 21 -3.55 4.15 66.31
CA THR A 21 -3.74 5.39 65.56
C THR A 21 -4.27 5.05 64.18
N THR A 22 -5.55 5.31 63.93
CA THR A 22 -6.15 5.20 62.59
C THR A 22 -5.56 6.29 61.69
N PRO A 23 -4.87 5.96 60.59
CA PRO A 23 -4.43 6.95 59.62
C PRO A 23 -5.65 7.36 58.79
N THR A 24 -6.23 8.52 59.09
CA THR A 24 -7.20 9.16 58.19
C THR A 24 -6.43 9.86 57.07
N ALA A 25 -6.06 9.10 56.03
CA ALA A 25 -5.60 9.71 54.80
C ALA A 25 -6.77 10.52 54.17
N PRO A 26 -6.53 11.75 53.69
CA PRO A 26 -7.53 12.48 52.91
C PRO A 26 -7.95 11.65 51.69
N PRO A 27 -9.24 11.67 51.28
CA PRO A 27 -9.64 11.01 50.06
C PRO A 27 -8.91 11.67 48.88
N THR A 28 -7.94 10.96 48.31
CA THR A 28 -7.34 11.36 47.04
C THR A 28 -8.32 10.98 45.95
N THR A 29 -9.03 11.97 45.41
CA THR A 29 -9.82 11.78 44.20
C THR A 29 -8.84 11.53 43.05
N PRO A 30 -8.85 10.36 42.39
CA PRO A 30 -8.07 10.18 41.18
C PRO A 30 -8.75 10.99 40.07
N THR A 31 -8.28 12.20 39.84
CA THR A 31 -8.63 12.97 38.66
C THR A 31 -7.83 12.44 37.48
N ALA A 32 -8.16 11.23 37.01
CA ALA A 32 -7.79 10.84 35.67
C ALA A 32 -8.53 11.77 34.69
N PRO A 33 -7.83 12.42 33.74
CA PRO A 33 -8.49 13.16 32.68
C PRO A 33 -9.48 12.23 31.96
N PRO A 34 -10.68 12.70 31.57
CA PRO A 34 -11.56 11.90 30.75
C PRO A 34 -10.83 11.59 29.44
N THR A 35 -10.42 10.35 29.26
CA THR A 35 -9.92 9.87 27.98
C THR A 35 -11.12 9.82 27.05
N THR A 36 -11.24 10.83 26.18
CA THR A 36 -12.16 10.75 25.05
C THR A 36 -11.73 9.54 24.21
N PRO A 37 -12.58 8.54 23.99
CA PRO A 37 -12.25 7.47 23.07
C PRO A 37 -12.15 8.06 21.66
N THR A 38 -10.93 8.29 21.20
CA THR A 38 -10.60 8.73 19.83
C THR A 38 -10.68 7.57 18.83
N ALA A 39 -11.63 6.65 19.02
CA ALA A 39 -11.95 5.68 17.99
C ALA A 39 -13.10 6.30 17.16
N PRO A 40 -12.88 6.61 15.87
CA PRO A 40 -13.98 6.94 14.97
C PRO A 40 -15.03 5.84 15.05
N PRO A 41 -16.33 6.15 14.92
CA PRO A 41 -17.34 5.10 14.81
C PRO A 41 -16.95 4.21 13.63
N THR A 42 -16.57 2.96 13.92
CA THR A 42 -16.39 1.95 12.89
C THR A 42 -17.77 1.71 12.30
N ILE A 43 -18.03 2.36 11.17
CA ILE A 43 -19.15 1.98 10.30
C ILE A 43 -18.95 0.48 10.05
N PRO A 44 -19.95 -0.37 10.33
CA PRO A 44 -19.86 -1.76 9.96
C PRO A 44 -19.69 -1.79 8.45
N THR A 45 -18.48 -2.14 8.00
CA THR A 45 -18.22 -2.41 6.60
C THR A 45 -19.23 -3.48 6.20
N PRO A 46 -20.03 -3.29 5.13
CA PRO A 46 -20.85 -4.38 4.64
C PRO A 46 -19.93 -5.60 4.48
N PRO A 47 -20.41 -6.82 4.80
CA PRO A 47 -19.62 -8.01 4.56
C PRO A 47 -19.07 -7.89 3.14
N PRO A 48 -17.79 -8.24 2.88
CA PRO A 48 -17.29 -8.28 1.52
C PRO A 48 -18.36 -9.00 0.73
N LYS A 49 -19.00 -8.30 -0.22
CA LYS A 49 -19.81 -9.00 -1.18
C LYS A 49 -18.81 -9.95 -1.78
N THR A 50 -18.93 -11.24 -1.46
CA THR A 50 -18.21 -12.28 -2.15
C THR A 50 -18.74 -12.15 -3.57
N VAL A 51 -18.09 -11.29 -4.35
CA VAL A 51 -18.22 -11.28 -5.78
C VAL A 51 -17.65 -12.63 -6.11
N ALA A 52 -18.55 -13.61 -6.30
CA ALA A 52 -18.19 -14.88 -6.89
C ALA A 52 -17.26 -14.53 -8.05
N PRO A 53 -16.11 -15.22 -8.23
CA PRO A 53 -15.25 -14.96 -9.36
C PRO A 53 -16.15 -15.02 -10.58
N THR A 54 -16.45 -13.84 -11.12
CA THR A 54 -17.35 -13.74 -12.25
C THR A 54 -16.41 -14.10 -13.38
N THR A 55 -16.35 -15.39 -13.68
CA THR A 55 -15.63 -15.88 -14.83
C THR A 55 -16.26 -15.16 -16.00
N ILE A 56 -15.58 -14.11 -16.46
CA ILE A 56 -15.89 -13.36 -17.67
C ILE A 56 -15.72 -14.34 -18.82
N THR A 57 -16.74 -15.17 -19.05
CA THR A 57 -16.85 -15.96 -20.27
C THR A 57 -17.26 -15.01 -21.37
N THR A 58 -16.32 -14.15 -21.75
CA THR A 58 -16.38 -13.37 -22.96
C THR A 58 -16.19 -14.36 -24.10
N THR A 59 -17.28 -14.75 -24.75
CA THR A 59 -17.23 -15.39 -26.08
C THR A 59 -16.67 -14.38 -27.07
N MET A 60 -15.34 -14.25 -27.07
CA MET A 60 -14.59 -13.44 -28.03
C MET A 60 -14.57 -14.18 -29.37
N PRO A 61 -14.82 -13.50 -30.51
CA PRO A 61 -14.50 -14.08 -31.80
C PRO A 61 -12.99 -14.35 -31.83
N THR A 62 -12.63 -15.60 -32.07
CA THR A 62 -11.27 -16.07 -32.30
C THR A 62 -10.61 -15.24 -33.40
N THR A 63 -9.60 -14.41 -33.06
CA THR A 63 -8.39 -14.03 -33.86
C THR A 63 -7.63 -12.77 -33.38
N VAL A 64 -7.79 -12.30 -32.15
CA VAL A 64 -6.79 -11.39 -31.53
C VAL A 64 -6.13 -12.08 -30.36
N THR A 65 -5.00 -12.73 -30.64
CA THR A 65 -4.03 -13.21 -29.65
C THR A 65 -3.78 -12.06 -28.65
N PRO A 66 -3.97 -12.25 -27.33
CA PRO A 66 -3.50 -11.27 -26.36
C PRO A 66 -2.02 -11.06 -26.67
N LEU A 67 -1.61 -9.81 -26.90
CA LEU A 67 -0.30 -9.43 -27.44
C LEU A 67 0.82 -10.06 -26.58
N ALA A 68 1.22 -11.29 -26.92
CA ALA A 68 2.30 -12.03 -26.27
C ALA A 68 3.61 -11.45 -26.79
N CYS A 69 3.86 -10.20 -26.41
CA CYS A 69 5.09 -9.52 -26.67
C CYS A 69 6.20 -10.23 -25.89
N GLY A 70 7.26 -10.56 -26.60
CA GLY A 70 8.41 -11.27 -26.07
C GLY A 70 9.69 -10.60 -26.51
N THR A 71 10.80 -11.03 -25.94
CA THR A 71 12.09 -10.43 -26.18
C THR A 71 12.80 -11.13 -27.33
N VAL A 72 13.88 -10.52 -27.83
CA VAL A 72 14.74 -11.13 -28.86
C VAL A 72 15.37 -12.45 -28.39
N THR A 73 15.48 -12.65 -27.07
CA THR A 73 15.98 -13.90 -26.47
C THR A 73 14.87 -14.91 -26.20
N GLY A 74 13.61 -14.57 -26.49
CA GLY A 74 12.46 -15.45 -26.30
C GLY A 74 11.81 -15.38 -24.92
N ASN A 75 12.22 -14.46 -24.05
CA ASN A 75 11.59 -14.27 -22.75
C ASN A 75 10.26 -13.51 -22.92
N PRO A 76 9.20 -13.88 -22.19
CA PRO A 76 7.96 -13.12 -22.21
C PRO A 76 8.16 -11.76 -21.52
N CYS A 77 7.58 -10.71 -22.10
CA CYS A 77 7.45 -9.43 -21.43
C CYS A 77 6.36 -9.50 -20.36
N ILE A 78 6.62 -8.87 -19.21
CA ILE A 78 5.64 -8.69 -18.14
C ILE A 78 5.12 -7.27 -18.19
N PHE A 79 3.81 -7.14 -18.39
CA PHE A 79 3.10 -5.86 -18.34
C PHE A 79 1.96 -5.93 -17.32
N PRO A 80 1.64 -4.81 -16.64
CA PRO A 80 2.40 -3.56 -16.59
C PRO A 80 3.70 -3.71 -15.76
N PHE A 81 4.68 -2.84 -16.01
CA PHE A 81 5.87 -2.71 -15.15
C PHE A 81 6.20 -1.24 -14.84
N ILE A 82 6.89 -0.99 -13.72
CA ILE A 82 7.29 0.35 -13.32
C ILE A 82 8.78 0.57 -13.62
N TYR A 83 9.12 1.68 -14.27
CA TYR A 83 10.50 2.13 -14.44
C TYR A 83 10.56 3.66 -14.37
N ALA A 84 11.56 4.20 -13.67
CA ALA A 84 11.69 5.64 -13.43
C ALA A 84 10.34 6.29 -13.01
N GLU A 85 9.61 5.64 -12.09
CA GLU A 85 8.30 6.07 -11.58
C GLU A 85 7.15 6.14 -12.61
N ASN A 86 7.36 5.62 -13.82
CA ASN A 86 6.35 5.54 -14.87
C ASN A 86 5.89 4.08 -15.05
N ILE A 87 4.60 3.90 -15.39
CA ILE A 87 4.00 2.59 -15.66
C ILE A 87 4.00 2.33 -17.16
N TYR A 88 4.53 1.18 -17.56
CA TYR A 88 4.67 0.75 -18.94
C TYR A 88 3.77 -0.46 -19.22
N VAL A 89 2.90 -0.32 -20.22
CA VAL A 89 2.01 -1.39 -20.72
C VAL A 89 2.43 -1.93 -22.09
N SER A 90 3.55 -1.43 -22.61
CA SER A 90 4.17 -1.81 -23.87
C SER A 90 5.67 -1.58 -23.81
N CYS A 91 6.43 -1.96 -24.84
CA CYS A 91 7.89 -1.82 -24.82
C CYS A 91 8.33 -0.37 -24.87
N THR A 92 9.11 0.09 -23.91
CA THR A 92 9.60 1.48 -23.89
C THR A 92 11.00 1.61 -24.47
N THR A 93 11.35 2.79 -24.95
CA THR A 93 12.73 3.14 -25.35
C THR A 93 13.42 4.02 -24.30
N THR A 94 12.73 4.35 -23.21
CA THR A 94 13.21 5.20 -22.12
C THR A 94 14.54 4.70 -21.59
N ASP A 95 15.52 5.61 -21.51
CA ASP A 95 16.88 5.37 -21.01
C ASP A 95 17.64 4.21 -21.68
N ASN A 96 17.22 3.79 -22.88
CA ASN A 96 17.82 2.64 -23.59
C ASN A 96 18.25 2.96 -25.04
N GLY A 97 18.64 4.22 -25.30
CA GLY A 97 19.23 4.60 -26.59
C GLY A 97 18.34 4.37 -27.82
N GLY A 98 17.01 4.42 -27.64
CA GLY A 98 16.05 4.15 -28.72
C GLY A 98 15.73 2.66 -28.94
N ILE A 99 16.38 1.75 -28.20
CA ILE A 99 16.13 0.32 -28.30
C ILE A 99 14.94 -0.04 -27.41
N PRO A 100 13.86 -0.64 -27.96
CA PRO A 100 12.68 -0.96 -27.18
C PRO A 100 12.96 -2.12 -26.22
N TRP A 101 12.52 -2.00 -24.97
CA TRP A 101 12.71 -2.99 -23.93
C TRP A 101 11.47 -3.15 -23.05
N CYS A 102 11.38 -4.30 -22.40
CA CYS A 102 10.34 -4.63 -21.43
C CYS A 102 10.94 -5.34 -20.21
N ALA A 103 10.22 -5.34 -19.10
CA ALA A 103 10.57 -6.16 -17.95
C ALA A 103 10.28 -7.64 -18.23
N THR A 104 11.21 -8.53 -17.86
CA THR A 104 11.05 -9.99 -17.86
C THR A 104 10.88 -10.55 -16.46
N THR A 105 11.22 -9.77 -15.42
CA THR A 105 10.86 -10.01 -14.02
C THR A 105 10.61 -8.68 -13.30
N LEU A 106 9.81 -8.72 -12.23
CA LEU A 106 9.48 -7.55 -11.41
C LEU A 106 9.92 -7.77 -9.96
N TYR A 107 10.23 -6.67 -9.27
CA TYR A 107 10.20 -6.62 -7.81
C TYR A 107 8.75 -6.76 -7.30
N PRO A 108 8.53 -7.14 -6.03
CA PRO A 108 7.19 -7.19 -5.43
C PRO A 108 6.42 -5.87 -5.51
N THR A 109 7.13 -4.76 -5.64
CA THR A 109 6.60 -3.41 -5.79
C THR A 109 6.14 -3.08 -7.21
N GLY A 110 6.33 -3.98 -8.19
CA GLY A 110 5.99 -3.78 -9.60
C GLY A 110 7.08 -3.09 -10.43
N PHE A 111 8.22 -2.73 -9.82
CA PHE A 111 9.36 -2.17 -10.53
C PHE A 111 10.07 -3.23 -11.37
N ALA A 112 10.49 -2.87 -12.58
CA ALA A 112 11.32 -3.71 -13.44
C ALA A 112 12.58 -4.14 -12.68
N HIS A 113 12.80 -5.45 -12.60
CA HIS A 113 13.97 -6.03 -11.94
C HIS A 113 14.97 -6.56 -12.97
N VAL A 114 14.51 -7.41 -13.88
CA VAL A 114 15.25 -7.83 -15.08
C VAL A 114 14.48 -7.38 -16.29
N TYR A 115 15.19 -6.92 -17.31
CA TYR A 115 14.64 -6.43 -18.57
C TYR A 115 15.41 -7.00 -19.75
N ASP A 116 14.80 -6.94 -20.92
CA ASP A 116 15.42 -7.40 -22.15
C ASP A 116 14.81 -6.69 -23.38
N THR A 117 15.48 -6.78 -24.51
CA THR A 117 15.13 -6.10 -25.75
C THR A 117 13.90 -6.74 -26.36
N CYS A 118 12.89 -5.93 -26.65
CA CYS A 118 11.67 -6.40 -27.27
C CYS A 118 11.90 -6.87 -28.70
N ASN A 119 11.17 -7.92 -29.09
CA ASN A 119 11.10 -8.32 -30.48
C ASN A 119 10.31 -7.28 -31.31
N SER A 120 10.46 -7.32 -32.63
CA SER A 120 9.76 -6.39 -33.55
C SER A 120 8.25 -6.63 -33.67
N ALA A 121 7.72 -7.71 -33.07
CA ALA A 121 6.29 -7.97 -33.02
C ALA A 121 5.60 -7.28 -31.84
N CYS A 122 6.38 -6.76 -30.89
CA CYS A 122 5.86 -5.96 -29.79
C CYS A 122 5.41 -4.58 -30.25
N ALA A 123 4.28 -4.13 -29.69
CA ALA A 123 4.01 -2.70 -29.66
C ALA A 123 5.14 -2.03 -28.86
N THR A 124 5.89 -1.16 -29.52
CA THR A 124 6.67 -0.15 -28.82
C THR A 124 5.70 0.90 -28.34
N GLU A 125 6.05 1.58 -27.25
CA GLU A 125 5.38 2.79 -26.82
C GLU A 125 5.28 3.69 -28.04
N GLN A 126 4.08 3.70 -28.61
CA GLN A 126 3.76 4.59 -29.69
C GLN A 126 4.11 5.98 -29.15
N THR A 127 4.84 6.76 -29.94
CA THR A 127 5.16 8.17 -29.71
C THR A 127 3.92 9.06 -29.68
N ASN A 128 2.85 8.65 -28.99
CA ASN A 128 1.85 9.53 -28.43
C ASN A 128 2.28 9.91 -27.01
N GLN A 129 3.45 10.56 -26.96
CA GLN A 129 3.93 11.41 -25.86
C GLN A 129 4.22 10.70 -24.52
N PRO A 130 5.29 11.10 -23.78
CA PRO A 130 5.29 10.88 -22.32
C PRO A 130 3.98 11.46 -21.77
N ASN A 131 3.46 11.06 -20.60
CA ASN A 131 2.27 11.68 -19.98
C ASN A 131 2.42 13.23 -19.86
N THR A 132 2.21 13.93 -20.96
CA THR A 132 2.19 15.39 -21.13
C THR A 132 0.80 15.89 -20.88
N CYS A 133 -0.17 14.98 -20.97
CA CYS A 133 -1.48 15.29 -20.48
C CYS A 133 -1.44 15.40 -18.96
N LYS A 134 -1.64 16.64 -18.53
CA LYS A 134 -1.79 17.04 -17.15
C LYS A 134 -3.08 17.83 -17.08
N THR A 135 -3.69 17.84 -15.90
CA THR A 135 -4.76 18.79 -15.63
C THR A 135 -4.24 20.23 -15.81
N VAL A 136 -5.15 21.19 -15.96
CA VAL A 136 -4.83 22.62 -15.93
C VAL A 136 -4.11 23.04 -14.62
N THR A 137 -4.22 22.23 -13.57
CA THR A 137 -3.55 22.41 -12.27
C THR A 137 -2.21 21.68 -12.16
N GLY A 138 -1.74 21.04 -13.24
CA GLY A 138 -0.44 20.38 -13.33
C GLY A 138 -0.38 18.96 -12.77
N ARG A 139 -1.52 18.34 -12.43
CA ARG A 139 -1.54 16.94 -11.95
C ARG A 139 -1.41 16.00 -13.14
N ASN A 140 -0.52 15.03 -12.99
CA ASN A 140 -0.39 13.96 -13.96
C ASN A 140 -1.66 13.12 -14.00
N CYS A 141 -2.06 12.74 -15.21
CA CYS A 141 -3.11 11.76 -15.42
C CYS A 141 -2.71 10.40 -14.87
N LEU A 142 -3.71 9.64 -14.40
CA LEU A 142 -3.53 8.23 -14.15
C LEU A 142 -3.33 7.47 -15.47
N PRO A 143 -2.42 6.49 -15.49
CA PRO A 143 -2.24 5.60 -16.63
C PRO A 143 -3.40 4.62 -16.71
N GLY A 144 -4.19 4.69 -17.77
CA GLY A 144 -5.39 3.86 -17.94
C GLY A 144 -6.50 4.23 -16.96
N PHE A 145 -7.61 4.77 -17.46
CA PHE A 145 -8.80 5.03 -16.64
C PHE A 145 -10.07 4.67 -17.37
N ASP A 146 -11.06 4.21 -16.61
CA ASP A 146 -12.36 3.88 -17.18
C ASP A 146 -13.31 5.06 -17.06
N TYR A 147 -14.02 5.33 -18.16
CA TYR A 147 -15.09 6.31 -18.22
C TYR A 147 -16.23 5.78 -19.07
N ASN A 148 -17.41 5.67 -18.45
CA ASN A 148 -18.61 5.13 -19.10
C ASN A 148 -18.33 3.74 -19.72
N ASP A 149 -17.71 2.86 -18.93
CA ASP A 149 -17.32 1.48 -19.29
C ASP A 149 -16.31 1.36 -20.45
N ILE A 150 -15.69 2.47 -20.87
CA ILE A 150 -14.63 2.50 -21.87
C ILE A 150 -13.31 2.84 -21.18
N SER A 151 -12.29 2.03 -21.42
CA SER A 151 -10.95 2.27 -20.89
C SER A 151 -10.14 3.20 -21.80
N TYR A 152 -9.61 4.28 -21.24
CA TYR A 152 -8.82 5.29 -21.92
C TYR A 152 -7.37 5.21 -21.43
N PRO A 153 -6.39 4.95 -22.31
CA PRO A 153 -4.98 4.86 -21.92
C PRO A 153 -4.35 6.23 -21.64
N GLN A 154 -4.97 7.32 -22.09
CA GLN A 154 -4.47 8.69 -22.02
C GLN A 154 -5.64 9.69 -22.03
N CYS A 155 -5.35 10.99 -22.04
CA CYS A 155 -6.39 12.00 -22.12
C CYS A 155 -7.36 11.79 -23.28
N THR A 156 -8.61 12.06 -23.01
CA THR A 156 -9.71 11.92 -23.95
C THR A 156 -10.54 13.18 -23.99
N THR A 157 -11.22 13.42 -25.11
CA THR A 157 -12.33 14.38 -25.21
C THR A 157 -13.67 13.66 -25.20
N ALA A 158 -13.72 12.39 -24.76
CA ALA A 158 -14.96 11.66 -24.64
C ALA A 158 -15.88 12.36 -23.64
N GLY A 159 -17.10 12.69 -24.08
CA GLY A 159 -18.10 13.37 -23.25
C GLY A 159 -17.82 14.84 -22.94
N ASP A 160 -16.75 15.44 -23.46
CA ASP A 160 -16.39 16.85 -23.22
C ASP A 160 -15.71 17.49 -24.45
N THR A 161 -15.77 18.82 -24.53
CA THR A 161 -15.03 19.60 -25.54
C THR A 161 -13.55 19.80 -25.18
N ARG A 162 -13.19 19.65 -23.90
CA ARG A 162 -11.82 19.79 -23.40
C ARG A 162 -11.22 18.41 -23.13
N ALA A 163 -9.94 18.25 -23.46
CA ALA A 163 -9.19 17.05 -23.13
C ALA A 163 -9.09 16.89 -21.61
N TRP A 164 -9.41 15.71 -21.11
CA TRP A 164 -9.42 15.41 -19.68
C TRP A 164 -8.92 13.99 -19.43
N CYS A 165 -8.57 13.72 -18.17
CA CYS A 165 -8.17 12.41 -17.70
C CYS A 165 -8.55 12.23 -16.23
N ALA A 166 -8.62 10.97 -15.78
CA ALA A 166 -8.72 10.70 -14.36
C ALA A 166 -7.40 11.04 -13.65
N THR A 167 -7.48 11.69 -12.49
CA THR A 167 -6.33 11.90 -11.59
C THR A 167 -6.44 11.08 -10.31
N SER A 168 -7.48 10.25 -10.18
CA SER A 168 -7.74 9.40 -9.02
C SER A 168 -8.57 8.19 -9.47
N LEU A 169 -8.24 7.00 -8.94
CA LEU A 169 -9.03 5.80 -9.17
C LEU A 169 -10.33 5.96 -8.39
N TYR A 170 -11.46 5.95 -9.09
CA TYR A 170 -12.75 5.98 -8.43
C TYR A 170 -12.96 4.61 -7.78
N LEU A 171 -12.64 4.51 -6.48
CA LEU A 171 -13.03 3.38 -5.65
C LEU A 171 -14.49 3.58 -5.26
N GLY A 172 -15.38 3.26 -6.20
CA GLY A 172 -16.82 3.18 -5.98
C GLY A 172 -17.21 1.96 -5.16
#